data_AF-A0A535PKT9-F1
#
_entry.id   AF-A0A535PKT9-F1
#
_cell.length_a   1.000
_cell.length_b   1.000
_cell.length_c   1.000
_cell.angle_alpha   90.00
_cell.angle_beta   90.00
_cell.angle_gamma   90.00
#
_symmetry.space_group_name_H-M   'P 1'
#
loop_
_entity.id
_entity.type
_entity.pdbx_description
1 polymer ?
#
loop_
_entity_poly.entity_id
_entity_poly.type
_entity_poly.pdbx_seq_one_letter_code
_entity_poly.pdbx_strand_id
1 'polypeptide(L)'
;RGLIAGALTAALGLLGLLLAPSEASFLWNGMLDHAIPLVIATVLIGLAAAAALWFKRYGWARILIVAEAAFLLLTWGVSQFPYLIPPDVQVQNAASPQNTQALLLIGIIIALLIVVPSLWFMFYVFKVKKVAGVDVVAHPPTAEPAAE
;
A
#
# COMPACT_ATOMS: atom_id res chain seq x y z
N ARG A 1 -8.22 15.93 5.41
CA ARG A 1 -7.57 14.78 6.09
C ARG A 1 -6.57 14.08 5.18
N GLY A 2 -6.97 13.51 4.04
CA GLY A 2 -6.06 12.78 3.13
C GLY A 2 -4.82 13.57 2.68
N LEU A 3 -5.00 14.81 2.21
CA LEU A 3 -3.86 15.67 1.80
C LEU A 3 -2.92 16.04 2.95
N ILE A 4 -3.46 16.28 4.15
CA ILE A 4 -2.66 16.58 5.35
C ILE A 4 -1.85 15.34 5.74
N ALA A 5 -2.49 14.16 5.79
CA ALA A 5 -1.79 12.91 6.07
C ALA A 5 -0.70 12.63 5.02
N GLY A 6 -1.00 12.79 3.73
CA GLY A 6 -0.02 12.64 2.66
C GLY A 6 1.15 13.62 2.78
N ALA A 7 0.88 14.90 3.09
CA ALA A 7 1.91 15.90 3.30
C ALA A 7 2.79 15.58 4.52
N LEU A 8 2.20 15.12 5.62
CA LEU A 8 2.95 14.69 6.81
C LEU A 8 3.81 13.46 6.51
N THR A 9 3.27 12.46 5.81
CA THR A 9 4.03 11.27 5.39
C THR A 9 5.19 11.65 4.47
N ALA A 10 4.97 12.55 3.52
CA ALA A 10 6.02 13.04 2.62
C ALA A 10 7.10 13.82 3.39
N ALA A 11 6.71 14.66 4.36
CA ALA A 11 7.67 15.38 5.20
C ALA A 11 8.52 14.42 6.04
N LEU A 12 7.89 13.40 6.66
CA LEU A 12 8.61 12.36 7.41
C LEU A 12 9.53 11.54 6.49
N GLY A 13 9.07 11.21 5.28
CA GLY A 13 9.87 10.52 4.27
C GLY A 13 11.09 11.34 3.84
N LEU A 14 10.93 12.65 3.62
CA LEU A 14 12.03 13.56 3.31
C LEU A 14 13.02 13.67 4.48
N LEU A 15 12.54 13.76 5.72
CA LEU A 15 13.41 13.75 6.90
C LEU A 15 14.20 12.44 6.99
N GLY A 16 13.55 11.30 6.77
CA GLY A 16 14.23 10.01 6.69
C GLY A 16 15.27 9.97 5.58
N LEU A 17 14.95 10.52 4.40
CA LEU A 17 15.86 10.59 3.27
C LEU A 17 17.08 11.49 3.54
N LEU A 18 16.89 12.60 4.27
CA LEU A 18 17.98 13.49 4.68
C LEU A 18 18.91 12.84 5.71
N LEU A 19 18.38 11.99 6.58
CA LEU A 19 19.15 11.23 7.58
C LEU A 19 19.78 9.95 7.01
N ALA A 20 19.27 9.43 5.89
CA ALA A 20 19.72 8.17 5.31
C ALA A 20 21.24 8.12 5.01
N PRO A 21 21.93 9.17 4.54
CA PRO A 21 23.37 9.12 4.32
C PRO A 21 24.19 8.85 5.59
N SER A 22 23.72 9.30 6.76
CA SER A 22 24.43 9.11 8.04
C SER A 22 23.98 7.85 8.78
N GLU A 23 22.68 7.60 8.85
CA GLU A 23 22.11 6.51 9.65
C GLU A 23 22.04 5.17 8.89
N ALA A 24 21.98 5.23 7.55
CA ALA A 24 21.73 4.06 6.71
C ALA A 24 22.55 4.14 5.40
N SER A 25 23.84 4.44 5.52
CA SER A 25 24.75 4.65 4.38
C SER A 25 24.74 3.50 3.36
N PHE A 26 24.57 2.26 3.82
CA PHE A 26 24.43 1.09 2.96
C PHE A 26 23.20 1.19 2.03
N LEU A 27 22.02 1.44 2.60
CA LEU A 27 20.77 1.62 1.84
C LEU A 27 20.85 2.85 0.93
N TRP A 28 21.46 3.94 1.41
CA TRP A 28 21.64 5.15 0.62
C TRP A 28 22.47 4.89 -0.65
N ASN A 29 23.62 4.23 -0.51
CA ASN A 29 24.50 3.94 -1.65
C ASN A 29 23.83 2.97 -2.63
N GLY A 30 23.23 1.88 -2.15
CA GLY A 30 22.52 0.95 -3.04
C GLY A 30 21.30 1.60 -3.72
N MET A 31 20.61 2.52 -3.04
CA MET A 31 19.54 3.31 -3.65
C MET A 31 20.07 4.15 -4.83
N LEU A 32 21.18 4.84 -4.65
CA LEU A 32 21.80 5.67 -5.68
C LEU A 32 22.39 4.87 -6.85
N ASP A 33 22.95 3.69 -6.57
CA ASP A 33 23.62 2.88 -7.59
C ASP A 33 22.64 2.22 -8.56
N HIS A 34 21.54 1.63 -8.06
CA HIS A 34 20.62 0.84 -8.92
C HIS A 34 19.12 1.07 -8.67
N ALA A 35 18.71 1.68 -7.56
CA ALA A 35 17.28 1.86 -7.27
C ALA A 35 16.70 3.19 -7.76
N ILE A 36 17.52 4.13 -8.26
CA ILE A 36 17.09 5.45 -8.78
C ILE A 36 15.86 5.38 -9.70
N PRO A 37 15.77 4.47 -10.70
CA PRO A 37 14.59 4.41 -11.57
C PRO A 37 13.30 4.12 -10.79
N LEU A 38 13.37 3.27 -9.77
CA LEU A 38 12.23 2.95 -8.90
C LEU A 38 11.89 4.11 -7.95
N VAL A 39 12.90 4.83 -7.44
CA VAL A 39 12.70 6.05 -6.65
C VAL A 39 11.92 7.08 -7.48
N ILE A 40 12.37 7.34 -8.71
CA ILE A 40 11.73 8.28 -9.63
C ILE A 40 10.29 7.85 -9.91
N ALA A 41 10.08 6.57 -10.22
CA ALA A 41 8.74 6.04 -10.46
C ALA A 41 7.84 6.20 -9.21
N THR A 42 8.35 5.91 -8.01
CA THR A 42 7.63 6.08 -6.75
C THR A 42 7.18 7.53 -6.56
N VAL A 43 8.09 8.48 -6.73
CA VAL A 43 7.80 9.93 -6.60
C VAL A 43 6.77 10.37 -7.64
N LEU A 44 6.91 9.94 -8.90
CA LEU A 44 5.95 10.29 -9.95
C LEU A 44 4.55 9.75 -9.67
N ILE A 45 4.44 8.49 -9.21
CA ILE A 45 3.16 7.89 -8.85
C ILE A 45 2.54 8.62 -7.65
N GLY A 46 3.34 8.99 -6.65
CA GLY A 46 2.87 9.76 -5.50
C GLY A 46 2.36 11.16 -5.84
N LEU A 47 3.09 11.87 -6.71
CA LEU A 47 2.61 13.15 -7.24
C LEU A 47 1.32 12.98 -8.05
N ALA A 48 1.22 11.93 -8.86
CA ALA A 48 -0.01 11.61 -9.58
C ALA A 48 -1.17 11.28 -8.62
N ALA A 49 -0.91 10.56 -7.52
CA ALA A 49 -1.91 10.26 -6.50
C ALA A 49 -2.41 11.53 -5.80
N ALA A 50 -1.49 12.44 -5.44
CA ALA A 50 -1.81 13.74 -4.86
C ALA A 50 -2.62 14.62 -5.83
N ALA A 51 -2.22 14.67 -7.11
CA ALA A 51 -2.95 15.39 -8.14
C ALA A 51 -4.37 14.80 -8.34
N ALA A 52 -4.49 13.47 -8.43
CA ALA A 52 -5.79 12.81 -8.54
C ALA A 52 -6.70 13.12 -7.34
N LEU A 53 -6.13 13.20 -6.13
CA LEU A 53 -6.85 13.59 -4.92
C LEU A 53 -7.29 15.06 -4.96
N TRP A 54 -6.43 15.96 -5.42
CA TRP A 54 -6.73 17.39 -5.57
C TRP A 54 -7.87 17.63 -6.56
N PHE A 55 -7.84 16.95 -7.71
CA PHE A 55 -8.90 17.00 -8.73
C PHE A 55 -10.13 16.15 -8.37
N LYS A 56 -10.26 15.67 -7.13
CA LYS A 56 -11.38 14.87 -6.62
C LYS A 56 -11.64 13.57 -7.41
N ARG A 57 -10.64 13.04 -8.13
CA ARG A 57 -10.69 11.76 -8.85
C ARG A 57 -10.34 10.59 -7.92
N TYR A 58 -11.19 10.34 -6.93
CA TYR A 58 -10.90 9.39 -5.84
C TYR A 58 -10.67 7.93 -6.26
N GLY A 59 -11.23 7.49 -7.39
CA GLY A 59 -10.97 6.16 -7.94
C GLY A 59 -9.51 5.97 -8.33
N TRP A 60 -8.99 6.91 -9.14
CA TRP A 60 -7.59 6.94 -9.55
C TRP A 60 -6.64 7.15 -8.38
N ALA A 61 -6.98 8.05 -7.45
CA ALA A 61 -6.16 8.26 -6.25
C ALA A 61 -5.96 6.97 -5.43
N ARG A 62 -6.97 6.09 -5.36
CA ARG A 62 -6.87 4.79 -4.67
C ARG A 62 -5.98 3.79 -5.39
N ILE A 63 -6.01 3.76 -6.72
CA ILE A 63 -5.14 2.86 -7.49
C ILE A 63 -3.69 3.34 -7.40
N LEU A 64 -3.48 4.64 -7.56
CA LEU A 64 -2.15 5.25 -7.53
C LEU A 64 -1.49 5.12 -6.16
N ILE A 65 -2.22 5.31 -5.05
CA ILE A 65 -1.62 5.16 -3.70
C ILE A 65 -1.22 3.71 -3.40
N VAL A 66 -1.96 2.72 -3.93
CA VAL A 66 -1.60 1.30 -3.82
C VAL A 66 -0.34 1.02 -4.64
N ALA A 67 -0.27 1.56 -5.86
CA ALA A 67 0.91 1.44 -6.72
C ALA A 67 2.13 2.13 -6.09
N GLU A 68 1.97 3.33 -5.53
CA GLU A 68 3.04 4.08 -4.84
C GLU A 68 3.61 3.25 -3.69
N ALA A 69 2.76 2.68 -2.84
CA ALA A 69 3.20 1.84 -1.73
C ALA A 69 3.98 0.60 -2.22
N ALA A 70 3.53 -0.04 -3.30
CA ALA A 70 4.24 -1.18 -3.88
C ALA A 70 5.62 -0.76 -4.43
N PHE A 71 5.69 0.34 -5.17
CA PHE A 71 6.95 0.88 -5.72
C PHE A 71 7.92 1.35 -4.64
N LEU A 72 7.41 1.91 -3.54
CA LEU A 72 8.22 2.30 -2.39
C LEU A 72 8.86 1.05 -1.75
N LEU A 73 8.09 -0.01 -1.53
CA LEU A 73 8.62 -1.28 -1.01
C LEU A 73 9.62 -1.93 -1.96
N LEU A 74 9.37 -1.87 -3.27
CA LEU A 74 10.32 -2.35 -4.28
C LEU A 74 11.61 -1.55 -4.26
N THR A 75 11.53 -0.21 -4.17
CA THR A 75 12.69 0.67 -4.07
C THR A 75 13.55 0.28 -2.88
N TRP A 76 12.94 0.11 -1.70
CA TRP A 76 13.65 -0.32 -0.50
C TRP A 76 14.29 -1.70 -0.67
N GLY A 77 13.55 -2.69 -1.17
CA GLY A 77 14.05 -4.05 -1.38
C GLY A 77 15.22 -4.11 -2.35
N VAL A 78 15.14 -3.36 -3.46
CA VAL A 78 16.22 -3.24 -4.43
C VAL A 78 17.41 -2.51 -3.82
N SER A 79 17.20 -1.45 -3.04
CA SER A 79 18.28 -0.64 -2.44
C SER A 79 19.23 -1.42 -1.53
N GLN A 80 18.81 -2.54 -0.94
CA GLN A 80 19.69 -3.39 -0.12
C GLN A 80 20.18 -4.65 -0.81
N PHE A 81 19.73 -4.94 -2.03
CA PHE A 81 20.16 -6.13 -2.77
C PHE A 81 21.69 -6.12 -2.97
N PRO A 82 22.43 -7.23 -2.77
CA PRO A 82 21.98 -8.62 -2.58
C PRO A 82 21.79 -9.06 -1.11
N TYR A 83 21.65 -8.13 -0.17
CA TYR A 83 21.57 -8.44 1.26
C TYR A 83 20.13 -8.52 1.76
N LEU A 84 19.86 -9.48 2.64
CA LEU A 84 18.61 -9.62 3.37
C LEU A 84 18.69 -8.94 4.74
N ILE A 85 19.85 -9.03 5.41
CA ILE A 85 20.17 -8.29 6.64
C ILE A 85 21.56 -7.68 6.43
N PRO A 86 21.66 -6.39 6.06
CA PRO A 86 22.95 -5.75 5.87
C PRO A 86 23.74 -5.62 7.17
N PRO A 87 25.08 -5.77 7.15
CA PRO A 87 25.91 -6.21 6.03
C PRO A 87 26.15 -7.73 5.99
N ASP A 88 25.63 -8.51 6.94
CA ASP A 88 26.14 -9.86 7.20
C ASP A 88 25.43 -10.97 6.40
N VAL A 89 24.15 -10.79 6.08
CA VAL A 89 23.32 -11.87 5.52
C VAL A 89 22.94 -11.56 4.07
N GLN A 90 23.53 -12.30 3.14
CA GLN A 90 23.21 -12.24 1.72
C GLN A 90 22.07 -13.21 1.35
N VAL A 91 21.27 -12.85 0.34
CA VAL A 91 20.10 -13.63 -0.10
C VAL A 91 20.47 -15.07 -0.46
N GLN A 92 21.59 -15.29 -1.13
CA GLN A 92 22.05 -16.63 -1.50
C GLN A 92 22.51 -17.48 -0.32
N ASN A 93 22.99 -16.85 0.76
CA ASN A 93 23.42 -17.56 1.97
C ASN A 93 22.24 -17.85 2.89
N ALA A 94 21.19 -17.01 2.86
CA ALA A 94 19.96 -17.20 3.59
C ALA A 94 18.94 -18.10 2.88
N ALA A 95 19.22 -18.49 1.62
CA ALA A 95 18.33 -19.31 0.83
C ALA A 95 18.16 -20.71 1.46
N SER A 96 16.91 -21.15 1.57
CA SER A 96 16.59 -22.53 1.95
C SER A 96 16.96 -23.49 0.82
N PRO A 97 17.06 -24.81 1.10
CA PRO A 97 17.22 -25.81 0.04
C PRO A 97 16.15 -25.66 -1.05
N GLN A 98 16.55 -25.90 -2.31
CA GLN A 98 15.74 -25.63 -3.51
C GLN A 98 14.30 -26.18 -3.40
N ASN A 99 14.13 -27.39 -2.88
CA ASN A 99 12.82 -28.02 -2.74
C ASN A 99 11.92 -27.28 -1.75
N THR A 100 12.45 -26.88 -0.59
CA THR A 100 11.71 -26.10 0.40
C THR A 100 11.34 -24.73 -0.16
N GLN A 101 12.28 -24.06 -0.84
CA GLN A 101 12.03 -22.76 -1.45
C GLN A 101 10.94 -22.83 -2.53
N ALA A 102 10.95 -23.87 -3.38
CA ALA A 102 9.91 -24.09 -4.39
C ALA A 102 8.53 -24.30 -3.74
N LEU A 103 8.45 -25.11 -2.68
CA LEU A 103 7.20 -25.34 -1.95
C LEU A 103 6.68 -24.06 -1.28
N LEU A 104 7.55 -23.24 -0.70
CA LEU A 104 7.18 -21.94 -0.14
C LEU A 104 6.64 -21.00 -1.21
N LEU A 105 7.26 -20.93 -2.39
CA LEU A 105 6.78 -20.12 -3.51
C LEU A 105 5.40 -20.56 -3.98
N ILE A 106 5.18 -21.88 -4.13
CA ILE A 106 3.86 -22.44 -4.47
C ILE A 106 2.83 -22.06 -3.39
N GLY A 107 3.19 -22.21 -2.11
CA GLY A 107 2.34 -21.82 -0.98
C GLY A 107 1.95 -20.34 -1.01
N ILE A 108 2.90 -19.44 -1.30
CA ILE A 108 2.64 -17.99 -1.45
C ILE A 108 1.68 -17.73 -2.61
N ILE A 109 1.87 -18.40 -3.76
CA ILE A 109 0.97 -18.25 -4.92
C ILE A 109 -0.45 -18.71 -4.56
N ILE A 110 -0.59 -19.87 -3.93
CA ILE A 110 -1.90 -20.38 -3.47
C ILE A 110 -2.53 -19.39 -2.47
N ALA A 111 -1.75 -18.89 -1.51
CA ALA A 111 -2.22 -17.91 -0.55
C ALA A 111 -2.70 -16.62 -1.24
N LEU A 112 -1.97 -16.10 -2.23
CA LEU A 112 -2.39 -14.94 -3.02
C LEU A 112 -3.69 -15.20 -3.79
N LEU A 113 -3.84 -16.38 -4.40
CA LEU A 113 -5.05 -16.78 -5.10
C LEU A 113 -6.27 -16.90 -4.18
N ILE A 114 -6.08 -17.10 -2.88
CA ILE A 114 -7.16 -17.13 -1.89
C ILE A 114 -7.43 -15.72 -1.32
N VAL A 115 -6.38 -15.04 -0.89
CA VAL A 115 -6.46 -13.76 -0.17
C VAL A 115 -6.94 -12.64 -1.09
N VAL A 116 -6.42 -12.54 -2.32
CA VAL A 116 -6.77 -11.44 -3.23
C VAL A 116 -8.26 -11.47 -3.60
N PRO A 117 -8.86 -12.60 -4.02
CA PRO A 117 -10.30 -12.66 -4.29
C PRO A 117 -11.15 -12.44 -3.04
N SER A 118 -10.71 -12.92 -1.87
CA SER A 118 -11.44 -12.72 -0.61
C SER A 118 -11.52 -11.24 -0.24
N LEU A 119 -10.39 -10.52 -0.30
CA LEU A 119 -10.36 -9.06 -0.07
C LEU A 119 -11.19 -8.31 -1.11
N TRP A 120 -11.09 -8.70 -2.38
CA TRP A 120 -11.89 -8.10 -3.45
C TRP A 120 -13.39 -8.29 -3.20
N PHE A 121 -13.82 -9.50 -2.85
CA PHE A 121 -15.21 -9.82 -2.54
C PHE A 121 -15.68 -9.04 -1.30
N MET A 122 -14.86 -8.94 -0.26
CA MET A 122 -15.12 -8.13 0.92
C MET A 122 -15.37 -6.66 0.54
N PHE A 123 -14.46 -6.05 -0.23
CA PHE A 123 -14.63 -4.67 -0.66
C PHE A 123 -15.85 -4.49 -1.56
N TYR A 124 -16.14 -5.45 -2.45
CA TYR A 124 -17.31 -5.42 -3.31
C TYR A 124 -18.61 -5.41 -2.48
N VAL A 125 -18.77 -6.38 -1.57
CA VAL A 125 -19.98 -6.51 -0.75
C VAL A 125 -20.21 -5.28 0.13
N PHE A 126 -19.18 -4.81 0.83
CA PHE A 126 -19.35 -3.74 1.82
C PHE A 126 -19.28 -2.32 1.25
N LYS A 127 -18.58 -2.06 0.14
CA LYS A 127 -18.59 -0.73 -0.50
C LYS A 127 -19.71 -0.52 -1.49
N VAL A 128 -20.14 -1.55 -2.23
CA VAL A 128 -21.18 -1.38 -3.27
C VAL A 128 -22.57 -1.36 -2.65
N LYS A 129 -22.86 -2.19 -1.63
CA LYS A 129 -24.18 -2.22 -0.99
C LYS A 129 -24.50 -1.00 -0.12
N LYS A 130 -23.49 -0.30 0.42
CA LYS A 130 -23.70 0.89 1.26
C LYS A 130 -24.34 2.07 0.51
N VAL A 131 -24.45 2.01 -0.82
CA VAL A 131 -25.11 3.02 -1.67
C VAL A 131 -26.55 2.63 -2.04
N ALA A 132 -27.00 1.39 -1.76
CA ALA A 132 -28.25 0.84 -2.30
C ALA A 132 -29.37 0.56 -1.27
N GLY A 133 -29.35 1.18 -0.09
CA GLY A 133 -30.38 1.05 0.95
C GLY A 133 -29.73 0.74 2.31
N VAL A 134 -30.07 1.44 3.39
CA VAL A 134 -31.43 1.51 3.90
C VAL A 134 -31.68 2.87 4.59
N ASP A 135 -32.52 3.72 4.00
CA ASP A 135 -33.41 4.59 4.78
C ASP A 135 -34.41 3.64 5.44
N VAL A 136 -34.06 3.12 6.62
CA VAL A 136 -34.99 2.33 7.44
C VAL A 136 -36.04 3.31 7.90
N VAL A 137 -37.12 3.36 7.13
CA VAL A 137 -38.47 3.82 7.48
C VAL A 137 -38.54 4.31 8.92
N ALA A 138 -38.49 5.63 9.10
CA ALA A 138 -38.97 6.24 10.31
C ALA A 138 -40.41 5.76 10.49
N HIS A 139 -40.65 4.89 11.46
CA HIS A 139 -41.99 4.52 11.86
C HIS A 139 -42.71 5.83 12.22
N PRO A 140 -43.74 6.26 11.47
CA PRO A 140 -44.52 7.41 11.91
C PRO A 140 -45.14 7.04 13.26
N PRO A 141 -45.19 7.95 14.23
CA PRO A 141 -45.89 7.69 15.48
C PRO A 141 -47.31 7.30 15.10
N THR A 142 -47.70 6.09 15.48
CA THR A 142 -49.05 5.58 15.32
C THR A 142 -49.99 6.63 15.90
N ALA A 143 -50.76 7.29 15.02
CA ALA A 143 -51.86 8.13 15.45
C ALA A 143 -52.82 7.24 16.24
N GLU A 144 -52.87 7.47 17.55
CA GLU A 144 -53.86 6.92 18.44
C GLU A 144 -55.25 7.28 17.86
N PRO A 145 -56.14 6.31 17.62
CA PRO A 145 -57.48 6.63 17.15
C PRO A 145 -58.18 7.44 18.25
N ALA A 146 -58.68 8.61 17.88
CA ALA A 146 -59.50 9.46 18.73
C ALA A 146 -60.57 8.60 19.43
N ALA A 147 -60.39 8.39 20.73
CA ALA A 147 -61.42 7.88 21.60
C ALA A 147 -62.30 9.07 22.01
N GLU A 148 -63.53 9.03 21.48
CA GLU A 148 -64.81 9.55 22.01
C GLU A 148 -64.85 10.90 22.74
#